data_AF-A0A7K0N934-F1
#
_entry.id   AF-A0A7K0N934-F1
#
_cell.length_a   1.000
_cell.length_b   1.000
_cell.length_c   1.000
_cell.angle_alpha   90.00
_cell.angle_beta   90.00
_cell.angle_gamma   90.00
#
_symmetry.space_group_name_H-M   'P 1'
#
loop_
_entity.id
_entity.type
_entity.pdbx_description
1 polymer ?
#
loop_
_entity_poly.entity_id
_entity_poly.type
_entity_poly.pdbx_seq_one_letter_code
_entity_poly.pdbx_strand_id
1 'polypeptide(L)'
;MSRPEGMQMSVAVGVEMEPAVTRRLLAHAAVGTNPERLDVIAPFTGAVLYSMPISTEVDVAACVATARKAQGWWAQRPVQERARIFLK
;
A
#
# COMPACT_ATOMS: atom_id res chain seq x y z
N MET A 1 -37.42 -8.18 25.96
CA MET A 1 -37.78 -8.27 24.53
C MET A 1 -36.50 -8.07 23.73
N SER A 2 -35.84 -9.20 23.46
CA SER A 2 -34.48 -9.27 22.94
C SER A 2 -34.48 -9.18 21.42
N ARG A 3 -33.61 -8.33 20.88
CA ARG A 3 -33.29 -8.29 19.44
C ARG A 3 -32.59 -9.60 19.09
N PRO A 4 -33.06 -10.39 18.11
CA PRO A 4 -32.34 -11.60 17.72
C PRO A 4 -31.00 -11.18 17.11
N GLU A 5 -29.92 -11.76 17.64
CA GLU A 5 -28.58 -11.71 17.09
C GLU A 5 -28.65 -12.29 15.68
N GLY A 6 -28.71 -11.38 14.70
CA GLY A 6 -28.79 -11.72 13.30
C GLY A 6 -27.44 -12.26 12.84
N MET A 7 -27.39 -13.58 12.71
CA MET A 7 -26.66 -14.36 11.70
C MET A 7 -25.41 -13.67 11.16
N GLN A 8 -24.26 -14.10 11.66
CA GLN A 8 -22.96 -13.83 11.07
C GLN A 8 -22.97 -14.41 9.64
N MET A 9 -23.31 -13.57 8.66
CA MET A 9 -23.27 -13.93 7.24
C MET A 9 -21.80 -13.96 6.81
N SER A 10 -21.13 -15.06 7.11
CA SER A 10 -19.87 -15.43 6.47
C SER A 10 -20.18 -15.77 5.02
N VAL A 11 -20.02 -14.79 4.13
CA VAL A 11 -19.82 -15.02 2.70
C VAL A 11 -18.34 -14.82 2.44
N ALA A 12 -17.56 -15.89 2.50
CA ALA A 12 -16.16 -15.82 2.13
C ALA A 12 -16.03 -15.78 0.60
N VAL A 13 -15.94 -14.59 -0.03
CA VAL A 13 -15.17 -14.36 -1.28
C VAL A 13 -14.83 -12.86 -1.41
N GLY A 14 -13.55 -12.57 -1.22
CA GLY A 14 -12.91 -11.26 -1.40
C GLY A 14 -11.74 -11.23 -0.43
N VAL A 15 -10.51 -11.34 -0.91
CA VAL A 15 -9.32 -11.44 -0.05
C VAL A 15 -9.30 -10.25 0.90
N GLU A 16 -9.67 -10.45 2.16
CA GLU A 16 -9.34 -9.49 3.21
C GLU A 16 -7.81 -9.43 3.25
N MET A 17 -7.26 -8.25 2.97
CA MET A 17 -5.83 -8.06 3.03
C MET A 17 -5.39 -8.19 4.48
N GLU A 18 -4.48 -9.14 4.76
CA GLU A 18 -3.97 -9.34 6.12
C GLU A 18 -3.48 -7.99 6.69
N PRO A 19 -3.97 -7.56 7.87
CA PRO A 19 -3.64 -6.23 8.40
C PRO A 19 -2.13 -5.98 8.54
N ALA A 20 -1.35 -7.03 8.80
CA ALA A 20 0.10 -6.95 8.88
C ALA A 20 0.74 -6.64 7.51
N VAL A 21 0.26 -7.29 6.43
CA VAL A 21 0.71 -7.04 5.06
C VAL A 21 0.35 -5.63 4.64
N THR A 22 -0.89 -5.20 4.88
CA THR A 22 -1.34 -3.83 4.58
C THR A 22 -0.48 -2.79 5.29
N ARG A 23 -0.25 -2.96 6.60
CA ARG A 23 0.61 -2.05 7.38
C ARG A 23 2.03 -2.00 6.82
N ARG A 24 2.61 -3.16 6.47
CA ARG A 24 3.95 -3.25 5.90
C ARG A 24 4.04 -2.50 4.57
N LEU A 25 3.06 -2.67 3.67
CA LEU A 25 3.07 -2.00 2.37
C LEU A 25 2.84 -0.49 2.50
N LEU A 26 1.91 -0.07 3.36
CA LEU A 26 1.64 1.35 3.60
C LEU A 26 2.82 2.08 4.24
N ALA A 27 3.69 1.38 4.97
CA ALA A 27 4.93 1.95 5.50
C ALA A 27 5.93 2.38 4.40
N HIS A 28 5.74 1.94 3.15
CA HIS A 28 6.56 2.35 2.01
C HIS A 28 5.95 3.51 1.20
N ALA A 29 4.76 4.00 1.56
CA ALA A 29 4.13 5.11 0.86
C ALA A 29 4.92 6.42 1.05
N ALA A 30 5.17 7.14 -0.04
CA ALA A 30 5.80 8.46 -0.01
C ALA A 30 4.74 9.53 0.29
N VAL A 31 4.53 9.80 1.57
CA VAL A 31 3.51 10.74 2.08
C VAL A 31 4.03 11.52 3.28
N GLY A 32 3.47 12.71 3.51
CA GLY A 32 3.77 13.52 4.70
C GLY A 32 3.29 12.89 6.03
N THR A 33 3.49 13.61 7.14
CA THR A 33 3.21 13.10 8.50
C THR A 33 1.73 12.95 8.85
N ASN A 34 0.84 13.63 8.12
CA ASN A 34 -0.60 13.52 8.30
C ASN A 34 -1.32 13.63 6.94
N PRO A 35 -1.23 12.58 6.10
CA PRO A 35 -1.78 12.61 4.76
C PRO A 35 -3.31 12.45 4.79
N GLU A 36 -3.98 13.04 3.80
CA GLU A 36 -5.35 12.68 3.49
C GLU A 36 -5.43 11.17 3.21
N ARG A 37 -6.57 10.55 3.53
CA ARG A 37 -6.77 9.12 3.34
C ARG A 37 -8.02 8.84 2.54
N LEU A 38 -7.93 7.86 1.64
CA LEU A 38 -9.02 7.37 0.82
C LEU A 38 -9.22 5.87 1.04
N ASP A 39 -10.46 5.45 1.25
CA ASP A 39 -10.77 4.03 1.40
C ASP A 39 -10.75 3.34 0.03
N VAL A 40 -10.00 2.24 -0.03
CA VAL A 40 -9.93 1.36 -1.21
C VAL A 40 -11.03 0.32 -1.08
N ILE A 41 -12.01 0.40 -1.98
CA ILE A 41 -13.23 -0.40 -1.93
C ILE A 41 -13.10 -1.62 -2.85
N ALA A 42 -13.47 -2.80 -2.33
CA ALA A 42 -13.56 -4.02 -3.11
C ALA A 42 -14.68 -3.91 -4.16
N PRO A 43 -14.40 -4.08 -5.47
CA PRO A 43 -15.38 -3.78 -6.52
C PRO A 43 -16.60 -4.72 -6.51
N PHE A 44 -16.44 -5.96 -6.02
CA PHE A 44 -17.51 -6.96 -6.02
C PHE A 44 -18.36 -6.95 -4.75
N THR A 45 -17.76 -6.65 -3.59
CA THR A 45 -18.45 -6.72 -2.29
C THR A 45 -18.82 -5.36 -1.73
N GLY A 46 -18.21 -4.27 -2.23
CA GLY A 46 -18.35 -2.93 -1.65
C GLY A 46 -17.67 -2.77 -0.28
N ALA A 47 -16.97 -3.79 0.22
CA ALA A 47 -16.26 -3.72 1.49
C ALA A 47 -15.00 -2.85 1.39
N VAL A 48 -14.62 -2.20 2.48
CA VAL A 48 -13.34 -1.48 2.59
C VAL A 48 -12.21 -2.49 2.73
N LEU A 49 -11.25 -2.49 1.81
CA LEU A 49 -10.05 -3.34 1.88
C LEU A 49 -9.01 -2.74 2.82
N TYR A 50 -8.72 -1.46 2.65
CA TYR A 50 -7.81 -0.68 3.49
C TYR A 50 -7.98 0.81 3.20
N SER A 51 -7.46 1.64 4.08
CA SER A 51 -7.42 3.09 3.89
C SER A 51 -6.03 3.48 3.36
N MET A 52 -5.97 4.14 2.20
CA MET A 52 -4.75 4.53 1.48
C MET A 52 -4.39 5.99 1.80
N PRO A 53 -3.16 6.30 2.27
CA PRO A 53 -2.71 7.67 2.38
C PRO A 53 -2.40 8.25 0.98
N ILE A 54 -2.79 9.50 0.76
CA ILE A 54 -2.66 10.18 -0.54
C ILE A 54 -1.48 11.14 -0.51
N SER A 55 -0.59 11.00 -1.50
CA SER A 55 0.55 11.90 -1.68
C SER A 55 0.10 13.27 -2.20
N THR A 56 0.71 14.32 -1.67
CA THR A 56 0.64 15.66 -2.23
C THR A 56 1.66 15.86 -3.35
N GLU A 57 1.57 16.96 -4.08
CA GLU A 57 2.59 17.34 -5.09
C GLU A 57 3.99 17.48 -4.47
N VAL A 58 4.06 17.97 -3.22
CA VAL A 58 5.33 18.12 -2.49
C VAL A 58 5.95 16.75 -2.19
N ASP A 59 5.14 15.78 -1.76
CA ASP A 59 5.60 14.41 -1.50
C ASP A 59 6.16 13.77 -2.77
N VAL A 60 5.46 13.96 -3.90
CA VAL A 60 5.89 13.46 -5.21
C VAL A 60 7.21 14.11 -5.63
N ALA A 61 7.34 15.43 -5.52
CA ALA A 61 8.58 16.13 -5.86
C ALA A 61 9.78 15.65 -5.02
N ALA A 62 9.59 15.45 -3.71
CA ALA A 62 10.61 14.92 -2.82
C ALA A 62 11.01 13.48 -3.18
N CYS A 63 10.03 12.63 -3.51
CA CYS A 63 10.26 11.25 -3.95
C CYS A 63 11.07 11.21 -5.25
N VAL A 64 10.72 12.05 -6.24
CA VAL A 64 11.45 12.15 -7.51
C VAL A 64 12.88 12.63 -7.28
N ALA A 65 13.09 13.64 -6.44
CA ALA A 65 14.44 14.12 -6.12
C ALA A 65 15.30 13.02 -5.48
N THR A 66 14.72 12.23 -4.59
CA THR A 66 15.39 11.07 -3.96
C THR A 66 15.74 10.01 -4.98
N ALA A 67 14.79 9.65 -5.86
CA ALA A 67 15.00 8.68 -6.92
C ALA A 67 16.13 9.12 -7.88
N ARG A 68 16.18 10.41 -8.24
CA ARG A 68 17.24 10.94 -9.12
C ARG A 68 18.63 10.84 -8.48
N LYS A 69 18.76 11.10 -7.19
CA LYS A 69 20.03 10.92 -6.46
C LYS A 69 20.46 9.45 -6.44
N ALA A 70 19.52 8.53 -6.16
CA ALA A 70 19.81 7.10 -6.12
C ALA A 70 20.10 6.50 -7.50
N GLN A 71 19.48 7.03 -8.56
CA GLN A 71 19.54 6.49 -9.92
C GLN A 71 20.97 6.42 -10.44
N GLY A 72 21.81 7.43 -10.19
CA GLY A 72 23.20 7.45 -10.68
C GLY A 72 24.04 6.30 -10.14
N TRP A 73 23.96 6.03 -8.84
CA TRP A 73 24.64 4.88 -8.22
C TRP A 73 24.03 3.56 -8.69
N TRP A 74 22.69 3.48 -8.75
CA TRP A 74 21.99 2.27 -9.18
C TRP A 74 22.36 1.85 -10.60
N ALA A 75 22.47 2.82 -11.53
CA ALA A 75 22.82 2.56 -12.92
C ALA A 75 24.23 2.00 -13.08
N GLN A 76 25.18 2.41 -12.22
CA GLN A 76 26.56 1.93 -12.24
C GLN A 76 26.72 0.50 -11.68
N ARG A 77 25.73 -0.01 -10.94
CA ARG A 77 25.81 -1.37 -10.38
C ARG A 77 25.79 -2.43 -11.49
N PRO A 78 26.65 -3.46 -11.45
CA PRO A 78 26.61 -4.56 -12.42
C PRO A 78 25.23 -5.24 -12.51
N VAL A 79 24.85 -5.71 -13.71
CA VAL A 79 23.55 -6.36 -13.95
C VAL A 79 23.34 -7.55 -13.01
N GLN A 80 24.37 -8.36 -12.81
CA GLN A 80 24.33 -9.54 -11.94
C GLN A 80 24.02 -9.17 -10.49
N GLU A 81 24.52 -8.03 -10.00
CA GLU A 81 24.20 -7.55 -8.66
C GLU A 81 22.76 -7.06 -8.54
N ARG A 82 22.26 -6.34 -9.55
CA ARG A 82 20.86 -5.90 -9.56
C ARG A 82 19.90 -7.08 -9.66
N ALA A 83 20.23 -8.08 -10.46
CA ALA A 83 19.43 -9.30 -10.62
C ALA A 83 19.21 -10.04 -9.28
N ARG A 84 20.20 -10.03 -8.39
CA ARG A 84 20.07 -10.61 -7.03
C ARG A 84 18.99 -9.94 -6.17
N ILE A 85 18.55 -8.73 -6.51
CA ILE A 85 17.46 -8.05 -5.77
C ILE A 85 16.10 -8.45 -6.36
N PHE A 86 16.00 -8.54 -7.68
CA PHE A 86 14.74 -8.87 -8.38
C PHE A 86 14.38 -10.36 -8.37
N LEU A 87 15.38 -11.25 -8.29
CA LEU A 87 15.19 -12.71 -8.34
C LEU A 87 15.24 -13.38 -6.96
N LYS A 88 15.02 -12.59 -5.90
CA LYS A 88 14.84 -13.12 -4.54
C LYS A 88 13.45 -13.68 -4.34
#